data_AF-A0A093YMK1-F1
#
_entry.id   AF-A0A093YMK1-F1
#
_cell.length_a   1.000
_cell.length_b   1.000
_cell.length_c   1.000
_cell.angle_alpha   90.00
_cell.angle_beta   90.00
_cell.angle_gamma   90.00
#
_symmetry.space_group_name_H-M   'P 1'
#
loop_
_entity.id
_entity.type
_entity.pdbx_description
1 polymer ?
#
loop_
_entity_poly.entity_id
_entity_poly.type
_entity_poly.pdbx_seq_one_letter_code
_entity_poly.pdbx_strand_id
1 'polypeptide(L)'
;MEKHPKLFGRKASHTTRAPRVGEVDGTHYNFITPEAYAMMRDGDQFLEFNNFNGNDYGTSKKIVEGIVASGKVPVMEMDFHGIQQLKDQSYPARFIFLNTTGLEELEKRLRERATDDEDRIKQRLETAIEEIKQSEVEGFHDKVIVNDDLNDAFVELEKYIFQTDAAGAEETPAAEVGEDAAEAVTAAGEGDDTTMAEGGGEAADKE
;
A
#
# COMPACT_ATOMS: atom_id res chain seq x y z
N MET A 1 -3.77 -6.61 6.84
CA MET A 1 -3.05 -7.25 5.71
C MET A 1 -2.64 -8.67 6.02
N GLU A 2 -2.05 -8.96 7.18
CA GLU A 2 -1.73 -10.32 7.62
C GLU A 2 -2.94 -11.26 7.60
N LYS A 3 -4.11 -10.78 8.06
CA LYS A 3 -5.38 -11.52 8.01
C LYS A 3 -5.91 -11.75 6.57
N HIS A 4 -5.58 -10.86 5.64
CA HIS A 4 -6.14 -10.81 4.28
C HIS A 4 -5.05 -10.56 3.21
N PRO A 5 -4.02 -11.42 3.09
CA PRO A 5 -2.79 -11.11 2.34
C PRO A 5 -2.99 -11.12 0.82
N LYS A 6 -4.05 -11.79 0.36
CA LYS A 6 -4.42 -11.86 -1.06
C LYS A 6 -5.25 -10.65 -1.52
N LEU A 7 -5.87 -9.91 -0.60
CA LEU A 7 -6.82 -8.85 -0.93
C LEU A 7 -6.20 -7.45 -0.93
N PHE A 8 -5.25 -7.19 -0.04
CA PHE A 8 -4.71 -5.85 0.18
C PHE A 8 -3.23 -5.76 -0.16
N GLY A 9 -2.81 -4.62 -0.70
CA GLY A 9 -1.42 -4.29 -0.99
C GLY A 9 -0.93 -3.07 -0.21
N ARG A 10 0.33 -3.12 0.25
CA ARG A 10 1.04 -1.95 0.76
C ARG A 10 1.65 -1.16 -0.38
N LYS A 11 1.70 0.16 -0.20
CA LYS A 11 2.52 1.07 -0.99
C LYS A 11 3.68 1.60 -0.17
N ALA A 12 4.78 1.92 -0.84
CA ALA A 12 5.83 2.77 -0.31
C ALA A 12 5.69 4.17 -0.95
N SER A 13 5.42 5.21 -0.16
CA SER A 13 5.40 6.59 -0.68
C SER A 13 6.80 7.05 -1.06
N HIS A 14 6.91 8.07 -1.91
CA HIS A 14 8.16 8.77 -2.16
C HIS A 14 8.43 9.77 -1.05
N THR A 15 9.70 10.00 -0.72
CA THR A 15 10.09 11.10 0.16
C THR A 15 11.46 11.67 -0.20
N THR A 16 11.64 12.97 0.05
CA THR A 16 12.94 13.66 -0.04
C THR A 16 13.76 13.57 1.25
N ARG A 17 13.18 13.03 2.33
CA ARG A 17 13.88 12.79 3.58
C ARG A 17 14.94 11.69 3.40
N ALA A 18 16.09 11.83 4.05
CA ALA A 18 17.04 10.72 4.13
C ALA A 18 16.49 9.51 4.92
N PRO A 19 16.83 8.26 4.54
CA PRO A 19 16.43 7.07 5.31
C PRO A 19 16.99 7.10 6.73
N ARG A 20 16.17 6.70 7.70
CA ARG A 20 16.58 6.43 9.08
C ARG A 20 17.27 5.06 9.17
N VAL A 21 17.99 4.82 10.27
CA VAL A 21 18.59 3.53 10.55
C VAL A 21 17.51 2.43 10.53
N GLY A 22 17.70 1.42 9.70
CA GLY A 22 16.77 0.30 9.53
C GLY A 22 15.68 0.50 8.46
N GLU A 23 15.51 1.72 7.92
CA GLU A 23 14.62 1.91 6.78
C GLU A 23 15.28 1.36 5.49
N VAL A 24 14.44 0.74 4.67
CA VAL A 24 14.83 0.08 3.41
C VAL A 24 14.08 0.74 2.26
N ASP A 25 14.83 1.17 1.24
CA ASP A 25 14.30 1.77 0.02
C ASP A 25 13.38 0.82 -0.75
N GLY A 26 12.32 1.37 -1.34
CA GLY A 26 11.26 0.61 -2.03
C GLY A 26 10.35 -0.21 -1.11
N THR A 27 10.67 -0.32 0.19
CA THR A 27 9.87 -1.05 1.18
C THR A 27 9.17 -0.09 2.15
N HIS A 28 9.93 0.81 2.78
CA HIS A 28 9.39 1.77 3.73
C HIS A 28 8.98 3.04 3.02
N TYR A 29 9.89 3.58 2.21
CA TYR A 29 9.68 4.69 1.28
C TYR A 29 10.51 4.45 0.02
N ASN A 30 10.16 5.13 -1.06
CA ASN A 30 11.06 5.38 -2.18
C ASN A 30 11.81 6.68 -1.89
N PHE A 31 13.07 6.58 -1.48
CA PHE A 31 13.89 7.72 -1.12
C PHE A 31 14.45 8.37 -2.38
N ILE A 32 13.99 9.58 -2.70
CA ILE A 32 14.35 10.28 -3.94
C ILE A 32 14.94 11.66 -3.64
N THR A 33 15.69 12.22 -4.59
CA THR A 33 16.23 13.58 -4.41
C THR A 33 15.13 14.64 -4.58
N PRO A 34 15.31 15.85 -4.03
CA PRO A 34 14.39 16.97 -4.27
C PRO A 34 14.17 17.27 -5.75
N GLU A 35 15.18 17.14 -6.59
CA GLU A 35 15.09 17.36 -8.04
C GLU A 35 14.21 16.29 -8.70
N ALA A 36 14.40 15.02 -8.34
CA ALA A 36 13.56 13.93 -8.83
C ALA A 36 12.10 14.10 -8.39
N TYR A 37 11.89 14.50 -7.13
CA TYR A 37 10.56 14.79 -6.60
C TYR A 37 9.88 15.92 -7.37
N ALA A 38 10.59 17.03 -7.61
CA ALA A 38 10.08 18.16 -8.37
C ALA A 38 9.69 17.75 -9.80
N MET A 39 10.53 16.95 -10.48
CA MET A 39 10.20 16.42 -11.80
C MET A 39 8.94 15.55 -11.80
N MET A 40 8.76 14.69 -10.79
CA MET A 40 7.56 13.86 -10.67
C MET A 40 6.30 14.69 -10.40
N ARG A 41 6.41 15.70 -9.52
CA ARG A 41 5.31 16.62 -9.19
C ARG A 41 4.90 17.45 -10.41
N ASP A 42 5.87 18.09 -11.05
CA ASP A 42 5.61 18.97 -12.21
C ASP A 42 5.14 18.16 -13.43
N GLY A 43 5.43 16.85 -13.46
CA GLY A 43 4.92 15.89 -14.44
C GLY A 43 3.59 15.22 -14.06
N ASP A 44 2.87 15.69 -13.04
CA ASP A 44 1.57 15.14 -12.59
C ASP A 44 1.60 13.62 -12.29
N GLN A 45 2.72 13.14 -11.74
CA GLN A 45 2.89 11.71 -11.45
C GLN A 45 2.39 11.30 -10.06
N PHE A 46 2.13 12.27 -9.18
CA PHE A 46 1.61 12.02 -7.84
C PHE A 46 0.08 11.98 -7.82
N LEU A 47 -0.46 11.00 -7.11
CA LEU A 47 -1.87 10.93 -6.75
C LEU A 47 -2.18 11.93 -5.61
N GLU A 48 -1.26 12.02 -4.65
CA GLU A 48 -1.23 13.05 -3.61
C GLU A 48 0.20 13.37 -3.24
N PHE A 49 0.39 14.58 -2.74
CA PHE A 49 1.65 15.02 -2.15
C PHE A 49 1.47 15.99 -0.99
N ASN A 50 2.43 16.03 -0.07
CA ASN A 50 2.51 17.02 0.99
C ASN A 50 3.96 17.44 1.27
N ASN A 51 4.13 18.44 2.13
CA ASN A 51 5.38 18.74 2.79
C ASN A 51 5.18 18.64 4.29
N PHE A 52 6.02 17.87 4.97
CA PHE A 52 5.98 17.71 6.42
C PHE A 52 7.39 17.87 6.99
N ASN A 53 7.54 18.83 7.90
CA ASN A 53 8.81 19.17 8.54
C ASN A 53 9.96 19.37 7.55
N GLY A 54 9.68 20.10 6.46
CA GLY A 54 10.66 20.44 5.44
C GLY A 54 11.07 19.30 4.51
N ASN A 55 10.41 18.15 4.59
CA ASN A 55 10.58 17.05 3.64
C ASN A 55 9.30 16.87 2.84
N ASP A 56 9.43 16.58 1.56
CA ASP A 56 8.31 16.30 0.69
C ASP A 56 7.96 14.82 0.71
N TYR A 57 6.68 14.52 0.59
CA TYR A 57 6.16 13.16 0.51
C TYR A 57 5.10 13.07 -0.58
N GLY A 58 5.08 11.97 -1.32
CA GLY A 58 4.05 11.78 -2.35
C GLY A 58 3.82 10.33 -2.73
N THR A 59 2.55 9.98 -2.95
CA THR A 59 2.16 8.67 -3.48
C THR A 59 2.03 8.76 -4.99
N SER A 60 2.87 8.06 -5.76
CA SER A 60 2.76 8.09 -7.22
C SER A 60 1.56 7.28 -7.72
N LYS A 61 0.89 7.76 -8.78
CA LYS A 61 -0.19 7.04 -9.47
C LYS A 61 0.24 5.62 -9.87
N LYS A 62 1.44 5.48 -10.43
CA LYS A 62 2.04 4.20 -10.87
C LYS A 62 2.10 3.12 -9.77
N ILE A 63 2.43 3.49 -8.53
CA ILE A 63 2.49 2.53 -7.41
C ILE A 63 1.10 2.00 -7.09
N VAL A 64 0.12 2.89 -7.04
CA VAL A 64 -1.28 2.54 -6.75
C VAL A 64 -1.85 1.67 -7.86
N GLU A 65 -1.64 2.07 -9.11
CA GLU A 65 -2.02 1.30 -10.31
C GLU A 65 -1.39 -0.08 -10.34
N GLY A 66 -0.10 -0.21 -9.96
CA GLY A 66 0.57 -1.51 -9.89
C GLY A 66 -0.08 -2.47 -8.88
N ILE A 67 -0.50 -1.96 -7.73
CA ILE A 67 -1.22 -2.77 -6.72
C ILE A 67 -2.58 -3.20 -7.27
N VAL A 68 -3.34 -2.27 -7.87
CA VAL A 68 -4.65 -2.57 -8.48
C VAL A 68 -4.51 -3.60 -9.60
N ALA A 69 -3.51 -3.44 -10.47
CA ALA A 69 -3.21 -4.37 -11.57
C ALA A 69 -2.85 -5.78 -11.08
N SER A 70 -2.32 -5.91 -9.85
CA SER A 70 -2.07 -7.20 -9.22
C SER A 70 -3.32 -7.88 -8.63
N GLY A 71 -4.50 -7.26 -8.80
CA GLY A 71 -5.77 -7.76 -8.26
C GLY A 71 -5.97 -7.45 -6.78
N LYS A 72 -5.23 -6.48 -6.23
CA LYS A 72 -5.28 -6.10 -4.80
C LYS A 72 -5.82 -4.69 -4.62
N VAL A 73 -6.38 -4.44 -3.43
CA VAL A 73 -6.81 -3.11 -2.99
C VAL A 73 -5.64 -2.40 -2.29
N PRO A 74 -5.21 -1.23 -2.77
CA PRO A 74 -4.19 -0.42 -2.09
C PRO A 74 -4.72 0.07 -0.74
N VAL A 75 -3.96 -0.18 0.33
CA VAL A 75 -4.20 0.45 1.64
C VAL A 75 -3.28 1.65 1.75
N MET A 76 -3.87 2.83 1.98
CA MET A 76 -3.14 4.10 2.00
C MET A 76 -3.43 4.85 3.29
N GLU A 77 -2.36 5.24 3.96
CA GLU A 77 -2.39 6.19 5.07
C GLU A 77 -2.08 7.57 4.49
N MET A 78 -2.93 8.56 4.80
CA MET A 78 -2.87 9.94 4.30
C MET A 78 -3.34 10.89 5.39
N ASP A 79 -2.80 12.11 5.39
CA ASP A 79 -3.35 13.21 6.18
C ASP A 79 -4.57 13.83 5.47
N PHE A 80 -5.18 14.82 6.13
CA PHE A 80 -6.29 15.57 5.55
C PHE A 80 -6.00 16.18 4.16
N HIS A 81 -4.79 16.70 3.93
CA HIS A 81 -4.43 17.34 2.66
C HIS A 81 -4.35 16.33 1.52
N GLY A 82 -3.83 15.13 1.80
CA GLY A 82 -3.82 14.02 0.85
C GLY A 82 -5.25 13.57 0.52
N ILE A 83 -6.11 13.41 1.53
CA ILE A 83 -7.52 13.06 1.33
C ILE A 83 -8.25 14.11 0.47
N GLN A 84 -8.03 15.39 0.74
CA GLN A 84 -8.63 16.48 -0.03
C GLN A 84 -8.21 16.41 -1.51
N GLN A 85 -6.92 16.19 -1.79
CA GLN A 85 -6.42 16.04 -3.17
C GLN A 85 -7.09 14.87 -3.91
N LEU A 86 -7.30 13.72 -3.23
CA LEU A 86 -8.00 12.59 -3.84
C LEU A 86 -9.47 12.92 -4.12
N LYS A 87 -10.14 13.63 -3.21
CA LYS A 87 -11.53 14.07 -3.40
C LYS A 87 -11.69 15.07 -4.53
N ASP A 88 -10.78 16.05 -4.64
CA ASP A 88 -10.77 17.03 -5.74
C ASP A 88 -10.61 16.35 -7.11
N GLN A 89 -9.85 15.25 -7.15
CA GLN A 89 -9.69 14.39 -8.31
C GLN A 89 -10.86 13.41 -8.53
N SER A 90 -11.88 13.41 -7.65
CA SER A 90 -12.98 12.42 -7.64
C SER A 90 -12.47 10.97 -7.64
N TYR A 91 -11.36 10.71 -6.94
CA TYR A 91 -10.74 9.40 -6.90
C TYR A 91 -11.65 8.38 -6.19
N PRO A 92 -11.97 7.23 -6.80
CA PRO A 92 -12.90 6.26 -6.23
C PRO A 92 -12.23 5.44 -5.12
N ALA A 93 -12.27 5.96 -3.90
CA ALA A 93 -11.76 5.30 -2.70
C ALA A 93 -12.80 5.34 -1.57
N ARG A 94 -12.57 4.51 -0.54
CA ARG A 94 -13.28 4.61 0.74
C ARG A 94 -12.39 5.39 1.71
N PHE A 95 -12.91 6.49 2.23
CA PHE A 95 -12.24 7.38 3.17
C PHE A 95 -12.67 7.03 4.60
N ILE A 96 -11.76 6.49 5.38
CA ILE A 96 -12.02 6.01 6.74
C ILE A 96 -11.17 6.81 7.71
N PHE A 97 -11.80 7.50 8.65
CA PHE A 97 -11.10 8.23 9.72
C PHE A 97 -10.97 7.36 10.96
N LEU A 98 -9.75 7.22 11.46
CA LEU A 98 -9.47 6.55 12.73
C LEU A 98 -9.32 7.62 13.82
N ASN A 99 -10.34 7.76 14.65
CA ASN A 99 -10.37 8.71 15.75
C ASN A 99 -9.96 8.06 17.07
N THR A 100 -9.67 8.85 18.09
CA THR A 100 -9.58 8.42 19.50
C THR A 100 -10.67 9.10 20.32
N THR A 101 -11.07 8.57 21.48
CA THR A 101 -12.13 9.21 22.30
C THR A 101 -11.82 10.62 22.78
N GLY A 102 -10.58 11.09 22.67
CA GLY A 102 -10.25 12.49 22.88
C GLY A 102 -8.78 12.82 22.59
N LEU A 103 -8.49 14.12 22.56
CA LEU A 103 -7.14 14.65 22.38
C LEU A 103 -6.20 14.26 23.52
N GLU A 104 -6.71 14.13 24.75
CA GLU A 104 -5.91 13.75 25.91
C GLU A 104 -5.32 12.33 25.77
N GLU A 105 -6.11 11.37 25.28
CA GLU A 105 -5.65 10.00 25.04
C GLU A 105 -4.67 9.95 23.85
N LEU A 106 -4.90 10.75 22.80
CA LEU A 106 -3.94 10.91 21.71
C LEU A 106 -2.61 11.46 22.21
N GLU A 107 -2.62 12.53 23.01
CA GLU A 107 -1.43 13.12 23.61
C GLU A 107 -0.67 12.10 24.46
N LYS A 108 -1.37 11.39 25.33
CA LYS A 108 -0.79 10.34 26.17
C LYS A 108 -0.08 9.29 25.32
N ARG A 109 -0.72 8.78 24.26
CA ARG A 109 -0.14 7.78 23.35
C ARG A 109 1.08 8.30 22.60
N LEU A 110 1.06 9.57 22.16
CA LEU A 110 2.22 10.20 21.52
C LEU A 110 3.42 10.26 22.48
N ARG A 111 3.17 10.63 23.74
CA ARG A 111 4.19 10.72 24.79
C ARG A 111 4.75 9.35 25.18
N GLU A 112 3.89 8.34 25.32
CA GLU A 112 4.29 6.97 25.67
C GLU A 112 5.20 6.32 24.62
N ARG A 113 5.06 6.69 23.34
CA ARG A 113 5.96 6.20 22.27
C ARG A 113 7.39 6.71 22.43
N ALA A 114 7.61 7.83 23.11
CA ALA A 114 8.93 8.42 23.36
C ALA A 114 9.81 8.60 22.11
N THR A 115 9.20 8.76 20.93
CA THR A 115 9.89 8.91 19.63
C THR A 115 10.01 10.36 19.16
N ASP A 116 9.25 11.26 19.78
CA ASP A 116 9.12 12.66 19.38
C ASP A 116 9.48 13.59 20.55
N ASP A 117 10.02 14.76 20.24
CA ASP A 117 10.26 15.84 21.21
C ASP A 117 8.96 16.66 21.46
N GLU A 118 8.98 17.53 22.47
CA GLU A 118 7.80 18.33 22.84
C GLU A 118 7.24 19.19 21.70
N ASP A 119 8.11 19.73 20.86
CA ASP A 119 7.67 20.61 19.75
C ASP A 119 6.97 19.78 18.66
N ARG A 120 7.48 18.58 18.36
CA ARG A 120 6.82 17.63 17.46
C ARG A 120 5.50 17.10 18.02
N ILE A 121 5.42 16.85 19.33
CA ILE A 121 4.18 16.43 19.98
C ILE A 121 3.11 17.51 19.80
N LYS A 122 3.44 18.79 20.06
CA LYS A 122 2.52 19.91 19.85
C LYS A 122 2.04 20.02 18.41
N GLN A 123 2.95 19.95 17.44
CA GLN A 123 2.59 20.00 16.01
C GLN A 123 1.64 18.86 15.61
N ARG A 124 1.88 17.64 16.11
CA ARG A 124 0.99 16.50 15.87
C ARG A 124 -0.39 16.70 16.49
N LEU A 125 -0.46 17.28 17.69
CA LEU A 125 -1.74 17.58 18.35
C LEU A 125 -2.51 18.69 17.63
N GLU A 126 -1.84 19.73 17.15
CA GLU A 126 -2.44 20.78 16.32
C GLU A 126 -3.03 20.19 15.03
N THR A 127 -2.25 19.34 14.35
CA THR A 127 -2.71 18.61 13.16
C THR A 127 -3.95 17.76 13.48
N ALA A 128 -3.93 17.01 14.58
CA ALA A 128 -5.05 16.16 14.97
C ALA A 128 -6.33 16.95 15.30
N ILE A 129 -6.21 18.13 15.91
CA ILE A 129 -7.37 19.02 16.15
C ILE A 129 -8.02 19.42 14.83
N GLU A 130 -7.21 19.75 13.82
CA GLU A 130 -7.72 20.09 12.49
C GLU A 130 -8.38 18.89 11.84
N GLU A 131 -7.73 17.71 11.86
CA GLU A 131 -8.28 16.48 11.29
C GLU A 131 -9.61 16.07 11.95
N ILE A 132 -9.74 16.20 13.28
CA ILE A 132 -10.99 15.92 14.00
C ILE A 132 -12.11 16.86 13.52
N LYS A 133 -11.86 18.16 13.42
CA LYS A 133 -12.87 19.12 12.92
C LYS A 133 -13.32 18.78 11.51
N GLN A 134 -12.39 18.36 10.65
CA GLN A 134 -12.71 17.95 9.29
C GLN A 134 -13.49 16.63 9.25
N SER A 135 -13.25 15.73 10.20
CA SER A 135 -14.01 14.49 10.32
C SER A 135 -15.48 14.70 10.68
N GLU A 136 -15.82 15.84 11.29
CA GLU A 136 -17.20 16.22 11.61
C GLU A 136 -17.96 16.79 10.39
N VAL A 137 -17.26 17.11 9.30
CA VAL A 137 -17.89 17.57 8.06
C VAL A 137 -18.64 16.39 7.41
N GLU A 138 -19.95 16.54 7.29
CA GLU A 138 -20.82 15.52 6.71
C GLU A 138 -20.37 15.13 5.30
N GLY A 139 -20.20 13.82 5.07
CA GLY A 139 -19.77 13.27 3.78
C GLY A 139 -18.27 13.41 3.48
N PHE A 140 -17.46 13.98 4.37
CA PHE A 140 -16.01 14.03 4.17
C PHE A 140 -15.36 12.65 4.37
N HIS A 141 -15.76 11.90 5.39
CA HIS A 141 -15.37 10.49 5.53
C HIS A 141 -16.58 9.59 5.33
N ASP A 142 -16.37 8.44 4.67
CA ASP A 142 -17.42 7.44 4.52
C ASP A 142 -17.66 6.66 5.82
N LYS A 143 -16.66 6.64 6.71
CA LYS A 143 -16.73 6.00 8.02
C LYS A 143 -15.77 6.66 9.01
N VAL A 144 -16.23 6.84 10.25
CA VAL A 144 -15.40 7.17 11.41
C VAL A 144 -15.38 5.96 12.34
N ILE A 145 -14.19 5.55 12.80
CA ILE A 145 -13.97 4.43 13.72
C ILE A 145 -13.20 4.94 14.93
N VAL A 146 -13.66 4.59 16.13
CA VAL A 146 -12.96 4.93 17.38
C VAL A 146 -11.92 3.86 17.68
N ASN A 147 -10.65 4.25 17.69
CA ASN A 147 -9.48 3.39 17.85
C ASN A 147 -8.90 3.47 19.27
N ASP A 148 -9.74 3.19 20.26
CA ASP A 148 -9.31 3.10 21.65
C ASP A 148 -8.82 1.69 21.98
N ASP A 149 -9.53 0.66 21.51
CA ASP A 149 -9.10 -0.74 21.52
C ASP A 149 -8.83 -1.21 20.08
N LEU A 150 -7.65 -1.81 19.86
CA LEU A 150 -7.20 -2.23 18.54
C LEU A 150 -8.09 -3.33 17.95
N ASN A 151 -8.56 -4.28 18.77
CA ASN A 151 -9.35 -5.40 18.29
C ASN A 151 -10.75 -4.93 17.88
N ASP A 152 -11.38 -4.10 18.72
CA ASP A 152 -12.71 -3.56 18.43
C ASP A 152 -12.70 -2.69 17.16
N ALA A 153 -11.72 -1.80 17.05
CA ALA A 153 -11.55 -0.96 15.87
C ALA A 153 -11.29 -1.78 14.59
N PHE A 154 -10.49 -2.85 14.70
CA PHE A 154 -10.23 -3.73 13.57
C PHE A 154 -11.48 -4.52 13.14
N VAL A 155 -12.26 -5.02 14.09
CA VAL A 155 -13.54 -5.71 13.80
C VAL A 155 -14.53 -4.76 13.14
N GLU A 156 -14.63 -3.52 13.61
CA GLU A 156 -15.48 -2.50 12.98
C GLU A 156 -15.02 -2.16 11.56
N LEU A 157 -13.71 -2.00 11.36
CA LEU A 157 -13.11 -1.75 10.05
C LEU A 157 -13.41 -2.89 9.07
N GLU A 158 -13.25 -4.14 9.51
CA GLU A 158 -13.50 -5.33 8.70
C GLU A 158 -14.96 -5.42 8.28
N LYS A 159 -15.90 -5.21 9.22
CA LYS A 159 -17.33 -5.18 8.93
C LYS A 159 -17.68 -4.12 7.89
N TYR A 160 -17.13 -2.92 8.03
CA TYR A 160 -17.36 -1.84 7.09
C TYR A 160 -16.79 -2.16 5.70
N ILE A 161 -15.57 -2.70 5.63
CA ILE A 161 -14.91 -3.03 4.36
C ILE A 161 -15.64 -4.15 3.61
N PHE A 162 -16.03 -5.21 4.30
CA PHE A 162 -16.68 -6.36 3.65
C PHE A 162 -18.19 -6.26 3.60
N GLN A 163 -18.77 -5.21 4.19
CA GLN A 163 -20.22 -5.04 4.29
C GLN A 163 -20.89 -6.26 4.94
N THR A 164 -20.17 -6.94 5.84
CA THR A 164 -20.70 -8.08 6.59
C THR A 164 -21.48 -7.52 7.77
N ASP A 165 -22.77 -7.26 7.54
CA ASP A 165 -23.72 -7.25 8.64
C ASP A 165 -23.73 -8.65 9.28
N ALA A 166 -24.07 -8.75 10.57
CA ALA A 166 -24.10 -10.00 11.33
C ALA A 166 -25.24 -10.96 10.89
N ALA A 167 -25.38 -11.21 9.59
CA ALA A 167 -26.28 -12.18 9.01
C ALA A 167 -25.51 -13.03 7.97
N GLY A 168 -25.09 -14.22 8.40
CA GLY A 168 -24.64 -15.28 7.50
C GLY A 168 -23.12 -15.42 7.37
N ALA A 169 -22.46 -15.83 8.45
CA ALA A 169 -21.21 -16.56 8.32
C ALA A 169 -21.56 -17.96 7.74
N GLU A 170 -21.67 -18.07 6.42
CA GLU A 170 -21.44 -19.36 5.77
C GLU A 170 -19.92 -19.55 5.68
N GLU A 171 -19.43 -20.52 6.43
CA GLU A 171 -18.09 -21.04 6.29
C GLU A 171 -17.87 -21.47 4.85
N THR A 172 -16.87 -20.86 4.20
CA THR A 172 -16.37 -21.36 2.92
C THR A 172 -15.60 -22.65 3.22
N PRO A 173 -15.98 -23.82 2.66
CA PRO A 173 -15.22 -25.02 2.92
C PRO A 173 -13.84 -24.89 2.26
N ALA A 174 -12.81 -25.26 3.02
CA ALA A 174 -11.44 -25.37 2.54
C ALA A 174 -11.43 -26.26 1.29
N ALA A 175 -10.91 -25.74 0.18
CA ALA A 175 -10.63 -26.54 -1.00
C ALA A 175 -9.59 -27.59 -0.63
N GLU A 176 -10.02 -28.86 -0.58
CA GLU A 176 -9.13 -30.01 -0.52
C GLU A 176 -8.27 -30.01 -1.79
N VAL A 177 -6.97 -29.86 -1.62
CA VAL A 177 -5.99 -30.13 -2.68
C VAL A 177 -5.86 -31.64 -2.75
N GLY A 178 -6.52 -32.24 -3.75
CA GLY A 178 -6.31 -33.64 -4.11
C GLY A 178 -4.88 -33.86 -4.56
N GLU A 179 -4.16 -34.63 -3.76
CA GLU A 179 -2.91 -35.28 -4.13
C GLU A 179 -3.21 -36.44 -5.08
N ASP A 180 -2.29 -36.67 -6.03
CA ASP A 180 -2.04 -37.91 -6.79
C ASP A 180 -2.44 -37.93 -8.29
N ALA A 181 -1.42 -37.89 -9.15
CA ALA A 181 -1.14 -38.96 -10.12
C ALA A 181 0.14 -38.63 -10.92
N ALA A 182 1.16 -39.45 -10.71
CA ALA A 182 2.45 -39.41 -11.37
C ALA A 182 2.45 -40.00 -12.80
N GLU A 183 3.47 -39.56 -13.55
CA GLU A 183 4.34 -40.31 -14.47
C GLU A 183 3.84 -40.98 -15.77
N ALA A 184 4.71 -40.75 -16.77
CA ALA A 184 5.16 -41.66 -17.82
C ALA A 184 4.27 -41.91 -19.06
N VAL A 185 4.70 -41.30 -20.18
CA VAL A 185 4.61 -41.95 -21.49
C VAL A 185 6.02 -41.97 -22.10
N THR A 186 6.56 -43.17 -22.22
CA THR A 186 7.70 -43.49 -23.09
C THR A 186 7.24 -44.36 -24.25
N ALA A 187 8.03 -44.31 -25.33
CA ALA A 187 8.17 -45.27 -26.42
C ALA A 187 7.47 -44.99 -27.76
N ALA A 188 8.34 -44.59 -28.70
CA ALA A 188 8.64 -45.26 -29.97
C ALA A 188 7.79 -45.00 -31.22
N GLY A 189 8.47 -44.44 -32.22
CA GLY A 189 8.20 -44.59 -33.65
C GLY A 189 9.51 -44.43 -34.43
N GLU A 190 10.03 -45.53 -34.95
CA GLU A 190 11.26 -45.66 -35.76
C GLU A 190 11.06 -45.28 -37.23
N GLY A 191 12.17 -44.87 -37.88
CA GLY A 191 12.47 -45.04 -39.31
C GLY A 191 12.19 -43.81 -40.19
N ASP A 192 13.01 -43.41 -41.15
CA ASP A 192 14.31 -43.89 -41.65
C ASP A 192 14.85 -42.83 -42.64
N ASP A 193 16.18 -42.85 -42.85
CA ASP A 193 16.96 -42.47 -44.02
C ASP A 193 16.74 -41.13 -44.76
N THR A 194 17.79 -40.32 -44.89
CA THR A 194 18.62 -40.23 -46.12
C THR A 194 19.63 -39.06 -46.05
N THR A 195 20.85 -39.40 -46.43
CA THR A 195 22.13 -38.68 -46.60
C THR A 195 22.18 -37.39 -47.44
N MET A 196 23.35 -36.72 -47.35
CA MET A 196 23.99 -35.71 -48.25
C MET A 196 23.68 -34.23 -47.94
N ALA A 197 24.57 -33.25 -47.94
CA ALA A 197 26.01 -33.15 -48.22
C ALA A 197 26.55 -31.79 -47.69
N GLU A 198 27.84 -31.79 -47.32
CA GLU A 198 28.93 -30.80 -47.53
C GLU A 198 28.78 -29.27 -47.40
N GLY A 199 29.82 -28.68 -46.78
CA GLY A 199 30.30 -27.29 -46.92
C GLY A 199 29.96 -26.37 -45.74
N GLY A 200 30.85 -25.74 -44.98
CA GLY A 200 32.30 -25.51 -45.04
C GLY A 200 32.66 -24.25 -44.23
N GLY A 201 33.79 -24.26 -43.52
CA GLY A 201 34.54 -23.08 -43.02
C GLY A 201 34.08 -22.50 -41.67
N GLU A 202 34.83 -22.65 -40.56
CA GLU A 202 36.03 -21.86 -40.14
C GLU A 202 35.61 -20.55 -39.42
N ALA A 203 35.54 -20.50 -38.08
CA ALA A 203 36.61 -20.30 -37.07
C ALA A 203 37.01 -18.83 -36.81
N ALA A 204 37.38 -18.59 -35.54
CA ALA A 204 37.94 -17.38 -34.89
C ALA A 204 36.91 -16.30 -34.49
N ASP A 205 36.63 -16.04 -33.21
CA ASP A 205 37.52 -15.62 -32.10
C ASP A 205 38.17 -14.25 -32.37
N LYS A 206 37.66 -13.20 -31.71
CA LYS A 206 38.43 -12.22 -30.91
C LYS A 206 37.62 -11.00 -30.48
N GLU A 207 37.87 -10.66 -29.20
CA GLU A 207 37.72 -9.39 -28.47
C GLU A 207 36.32 -8.90 -28.07
#